data_AF-A0A4Y9QCK2-F1
#
_entry.id   AF-A0A4Y9QCK2-F1
#
_cell.length_a   1.000
_cell.length_b   1.000
_cell.length_c   1.000
_cell.angle_alpha   90.00
_cell.angle_beta   90.00
_cell.angle_gamma   90.00
#
_symmetry.space_group_name_H-M   'P 1'
#
loop_
_entity.id
_entity.type
_entity.pdbx_description
1 polymer ?
#
loop_
_entity_poly.entity_id
_entity_poly.type
_entity_poly.pdbx_seq_one_letter_code
_entity_poly.pdbx_strand_id
1 'polypeptide(L)' 'MTITVDNDEYVLRQDDDGLQVGRRVAGDVAWLDTVDLGLLPGPAREALENGDSSNEALLTAVRGIAQAEEERGA' A
#
# COMPACT_ATOMS: atom_id res chain seq x y z
N MET A 1 -7.03 5.96 -0.06
CA MET A 1 -6.38 6.87 0.93
C MET A 1 -4.94 7.13 0.53
N THR A 2 -4.28 8.09 1.16
CA THR A 2 -2.85 8.37 0.96
C THR A 2 -2.09 8.15 2.26
N ILE A 3 -0.93 7.50 2.20
CA ILE A 3 -0.06 7.26 3.35
C ILE A 3 1.39 7.63 3.00
N THR A 4 2.22 7.89 4.01
CA THR A 4 3.66 8.13 3.83
C THR A 4 4.45 6.98 4.44
N VAL A 5 5.34 6.38 3.65
CA VAL A 5 6.26 5.31 4.09
C VAL A 5 7.66 5.68 3.62
N ASP A 6 8.64 5.75 4.52
CA ASP A 6 10.05 6.03 4.20
C ASP A 6 10.30 7.32 3.39
N ASN A 7 9.48 8.35 3.61
CA ASN A 7 9.44 9.63 2.88
C ASN A 7 8.82 9.57 1.47
N ASP A 8 8.37 8.40 1.03
CA ASP A 8 7.58 8.24 -0.18
C ASP A 8 6.09 8.31 0.13
N GLU A 9 5.33 8.86 -0.81
CA GLU A 9 3.89 8.97 -0.73
C GLU A 9 3.23 7.84 -1.53
N TYR A 10 2.36 7.07 -0.87
CA TYR A 10 1.64 5.95 -1.46
C TYR A 10 0.15 6.23 -1.50
N VAL A 11 -0.49 5.81 -2.59
CA VAL A 11 -1.93 5.85 -2.81
C VAL A 11 -2.47 4.44 -2.71
N LEU A 12 -3.40 4.24 -1.80
CA LEU A 12 -4.09 2.98 -1.57
C LEU A 12 -5.52 3.07 -2.09
N ARG A 13 -5.95 2.12 -2.91
CA ARG A 13 -7.32 2.01 -3.42
C ARG A 13 -7.80 0.58 -3.23
N GLN A 14 -9.01 0.43 -2.69
CA GLN A 14 -9.70 -0.85 -2.60
C GLN A 14 -10.68 -0.96 -3.79
N ASP A 15 -10.70 -2.11 -4.43
CA ASP A 15 -11.69 -2.50 -5.44
C ASP A 15 -12.08 -3.99 -5.27
N ASP A 16 -12.84 -4.53 -6.23
CA ASP A 16 -13.31 -5.91 -6.19
C ASP A 16 -12.17 -6.95 -6.31
N ASP A 17 -11.02 -6.56 -6.87
CA ASP A 17 -9.85 -7.42 -7.09
C ASP A 17 -8.86 -7.38 -5.91
N GLY A 18 -8.93 -6.35 -5.06
CA GLY A 18 -8.18 -6.28 -3.80
C GLY A 18 -7.73 -4.87 -3.42
N LEU A 19 -6.51 -4.79 -2.87
CA LEU A 19 -5.84 -3.53 -2.54
C LEU A 19 -4.85 -3.17 -3.63
N GLN A 20 -5.17 -2.14 -4.41
CA GLN A 20 -4.23 -1.49 -5.31
C GLN A 20 -3.30 -0.57 -4.51
N VAL A 21 -1.99 -0.77 -4.68
CA VAL A 21 -0.95 0.08 -4.10
C VAL A 21 -0.25 0.83 -5.21
N GLY A 22 -0.24 2.16 -5.14
CA GLY A 22 0.50 3.02 -6.05
C GLY A 22 1.48 3.91 -5.31
N ARG A 23 2.60 4.26 -5.94
CA ARG A 23 3.57 5.25 -5.45
C ARG A 23 3.39 6.56 -6.24
N ARG A 24 3.38 7.69 -5.55
CA ARG A 24 3.38 8.99 -6.23
C ARG A 24 4.79 9.35 -6.70
N VAL A 25 4.91 9.64 -7.99
CA VAL A 25 6.17 10.03 -8.64
C VAL A 25 5.88 11.19 -9.57
N ALA A 26 6.58 12.32 -9.37
CA ALA A 26 6.48 13.52 -10.20
C ALA A 26 5.05 14.09 -10.41
N GLY A 27 4.12 13.84 -9.47
CA GLY A 27 2.73 14.29 -9.55
C GLY A 27 1.75 13.24 -10.10
N ASP A 28 2.26 12.13 -10.62
CA ASP A 28 1.47 10.99 -11.10
C ASP A 28 1.49 9.83 -10.10
N VAL A 29 0.59 8.87 -10.28
CA VAL A 29 0.55 7.62 -9.49
C VAL A 29 1.04 6.47 -10.37
N ALA A 30 2.18 5.89 -10.02
CA ALA A 30 2.66 4.63 -10.59
C ALA A 30 2.08 3.48 -9.78
N TRP A 31 1.18 2.70 -10.37
CA TRP A 31 0.59 1.52 -9.73
C TRP A 31 1.62 0.40 -9.68
N LEU A 32 1.81 -0.16 -8.48
CA LEU A 32 2.81 -1.17 -8.18
C LEU A 32 2.19 -2.57 -8.32
N ASP A 33 1.27 -2.92 -7.43
CA ASP A 33 0.62 -4.24 -7.41
C ASP A 33 -0.83 -4.16 -6.91
N THR A 34 -1.60 -5.22 -7.16
CA THR A 34 -2.92 -5.47 -6.57
C THR A 34 -2.81 -6.65 -5.62
N VAL A 35 -2.98 -6.38 -4.33
CA VAL A 35 -2.77 -7.36 -3.25
C VAL A 35 -4.11 -7.84 -2.72
N ASP A 36 -4.28 -9.17 -2.63
CA ASP A 36 -5.43 -9.76 -1.95
C ASP A 36 -5.47 -9.29 -0.49
N LEU A 37 -6.57 -8.64 -0.10
CA LEU A 37 -6.81 -8.16 1.27
C LEU A 37 -6.71 -9.28 2.30
N GLY A 38 -6.97 -10.53 1.93
CA GLY A 38 -6.80 -11.73 2.75
C GLY A 38 -5.36 -11.99 3.19
N LEU A 39 -4.37 -11.52 2.41
CA LEU A 39 -2.94 -11.63 2.71
C LEU A 39 -2.45 -10.56 3.69
N LEU A 40 -3.21 -9.49 3.88
CA LEU A 40 -2.87 -8.46 4.85
C LEU A 40 -3.07 -8.97 6.28
N PRO A 41 -2.18 -8.59 7.23
CA PRO A 41 -2.43 -8.77 8.65
C PRO A 41 -3.75 -8.13 9.07
N GLY A 42 -4.47 -8.75 10.00
CA GLY A 42 -5.74 -8.24 10.53
C GLY A 42 -5.70 -6.74 10.88
N PRO A 43 -4.72 -6.27 11.67
CA PRO A 43 -4.61 -4.85 12.02
C PRO A 43 -4.40 -3.93 10.82
N ALA A 44 -3.71 -4.39 9.76
CA ALA A 44 -3.53 -3.61 8.54
C ALA A 44 -4.83 -3.48 7.75
N ARG A 45 -5.64 -4.55 7.72
CA ARG A 45 -6.97 -4.54 7.08
C ARG A 45 -7.93 -3.61 7.83
N GLU A 46 -7.98 -3.70 9.15
CA GLU A 46 -8.78 -2.79 9.98
C GLU A 46 -8.36 -1.33 9.81
N ALA A 47 -7.06 -1.04 9.72
CA ALA A 47 -6.57 0.30 9.45
C ALA A 47 -7.02 0.83 8.09
N LEU A 48 -7.01 -0.03 7.07
CA LEU A 48 -7.51 0.28 5.73
C LEU A 48 -9.00 0.62 5.73
N GLU A 49 -9.81 -0.18 6.42
CA GLU A 49 -11.26 0.04 6.56
C GLU A 49 -11.57 1.34 7.32
N ASN A 50 -10.78 1.66 8.34
CA ASN A 50 -10.98 2.84 9.19
C ASN A 50 -10.33 4.12 8.64
N GLY A 51 -9.49 4.03 7.60
CA GLY A 51 -8.74 5.18 7.11
C GLY A 51 -7.53 5.57 7.98
N ASP A 52 -7.04 4.68 8.85
CA ASP A 52 -5.91 4.96 9.75
C ASP A 52 -4.58 4.87 9.01
N SER A 53 -4.19 5.98 8.37
CA SER A 53 -2.92 6.12 7.66
C SER A 53 -1.68 6.08 8.56
N SER A 54 -1.85 6.10 9.88
CA SER A 54 -0.75 6.07 10.85
C SER A 54 -0.49 4.69 11.46
N ASN A 55 -1.33 3.70 11.13
CA ASN A 55 -1.23 2.36 11.68
C ASN A 55 0.05 1.64 11.24
N GLU A 56 0.88 1.22 12.20
CA GLU A 56 2.17 0.60 11.92
C GLU A 56 2.08 -0.71 11.12
N ALA A 57 1.01 -1.50 11.30
CA ALA A 57 0.83 -2.74 10.55
C ALA A 57 0.53 -2.43 9.07
N LEU A 58 -0.26 -1.39 8.80
CA LEU A 58 -0.51 -0.92 7.44
C LEU A 58 0.77 -0.38 6.78
N LEU A 59 1.51 0.48 7.49
CA LEU A 59 2.79 1.01 7.00
C LEU A 59 3.79 -0.12 6.67
N THR A 60 3.88 -1.13 7.55
CA THR A 60 4.74 -2.30 7.35
C THR A 60 4.32 -3.13 6.14
N ALA A 61 3.01 -3.37 5.97
CA ALA A 61 2.51 -4.12 4.82
C ALA A 61 2.84 -3.42 3.49
N VAL A 62 2.63 -2.10 3.42
CA VAL A 62 2.93 -1.32 2.21
C VAL A 62 4.43 -1.28 1.91
N ARG A 63 5.28 -1.18 2.95
CA ARG A 63 6.74 -1.30 2.77
C ARG A 63 7.13 -2.63 2.12
N GLY A 64 6.55 -3.74 2.59
CA GLY A 64 6.84 -5.07 2.03
C GLY A 64 6.41 -5.20 0.56
N ILE A 65 5.26 -4.63 0.19
CA ILE A 65 4.79 -4.61 -1.20
C ILE A 65 5.72 -3.79 -2.08
N ALA A 66 6.11 -2.59 -1.65
CA ALA A 66 7.03 -1.74 -2.39
C ALA A 66 8.40 -2.41 -2.62
N GLN A 67 8.93 -3.08 -1.59
CA GLN A 67 10.19 -3.83 -1.69
C GLN A 67 10.10 -4.98 -2.69
N ALA A 68 9.02 -5.76 -2.66
CA ALA A 68 8.82 -6.86 -3.61
C ALA A 68 8.75 -6.38 -5.07
N GLU A 69 8.19 -5.19 -5.31
CA GLU A 69 8.09 -4.58 -6.64
C GLU A 69 9.44 -4.05 -7.14
N GLU A 70 10.26 -3.47 -6.26
CA GLU A 70 11.63 -3.10 -6.58
C GLU A 70 12.48 -4.34 -6.95
N GLU A 71 12.30 -5.46 -6.24
CA GLU A 71 12.97 -6.72 -6.56
C GLU A 71 12.50 -7.34 -7.89
N ARG A 72 11.25 -7.10 -8.30
CA ARG A 72 10.68 -7.56 -9.58
C ARG A 72 11.12 -6.72 -10.77
N GLY A 73 11.45 -5.45 -10.55
CA GLY A 73 11.88 -4.50 -11.59
C GLY A 73 13.38 -4.47 -11.87
N ALA A 74 14.20 -5.22 -11.11
CA ALA A 74 15.67 -5.26 -11.20
C ALA A 74 16.22 -6.28 -12.20
#